data_AF-A0A0X8D1E3-F1
#
_entry.id   AF-A0A0X8D1E3-F1
#
_cell.length_a   1.000
_cell.length_b   1.000
_cell.length_c   1.000
_cell.angle_alpha   90.00
_cell.angle_beta   90.00
_cell.angle_gamma   90.00
#
_symmetry.space_group_name_H-M   'P 1'
#
loop_
_entity.id
_entity.type
_entity.pdbx_description
1 polymer ?
#
loop_
_entity_poly.entity_id
_entity_poly.type
_entity_poly.pdbx_seq_one_letter_code
_entity_poly.pdbx_strand_id
1 'polypeptide(L)'
;MAFTYTFQKILNMKEKEKEQAQMDYSKSVQLLQKEQQRLVSLEKNKQEMERRIMQQGKNISLAELKINYEYIGHLQRLIIQANESKAQAEKEVEAKQFILSERAIEHKVWEKLKDHVFERYKAETRQAEQKELDEMAVARYYRQKVNPR
;
A
#
# COMPACT_ATOMS: atom_id res chain seq x y z
N MET A 1 27.94 -13.90 21.18
CA MET A 1 26.52 -14.23 21.42
C MET A 1 25.71 -13.80 20.19
N ALA A 2 24.54 -14.38 19.91
CA ALA A 2 23.68 -13.94 18.79
C ALA A 2 22.64 -12.94 19.29
N PHE A 3 22.35 -11.90 18.49
CA PHE A 3 21.35 -10.88 18.84
C PHE A 3 19.93 -11.47 18.79
N THR A 4 19.16 -11.26 19.86
CA THR A 4 17.74 -11.64 19.92
C THR A 4 16.90 -10.40 20.22
N TYR A 5 15.93 -10.13 19.34
CA TYR A 5 15.01 -9.01 19.52
C TYR A 5 13.73 -9.47 20.19
N THR A 6 13.49 -9.00 21.42
CA THR A 6 12.34 -9.40 22.27
C THR A 6 10.99 -9.18 21.59
N PHE A 7 10.86 -8.15 20.75
CA PHE A 7 9.60 -7.80 20.09
C PHE A 7 9.51 -8.26 18.63
N GLN A 8 10.32 -9.24 18.21
CA GLN A 8 10.30 -9.73 16.82
C GLN A 8 8.91 -10.23 16.39
N LYS A 9 8.15 -10.85 17.30
CA LYS A 9 6.76 -11.28 17.02
C LYS A 9 5.84 -10.11 16.72
N ILE A 10 5.98 -8.99 17.44
CA ILE A 10 5.17 -7.78 17.22
C ILE A 10 5.56 -7.13 15.90
N LEU A 11 6.85 -7.03 15.59
CA LEU A 11 7.33 -6.50 14.31
C LEU A 11 6.75 -7.30 13.13
N ASN A 12 6.80 -8.63 13.18
CA ASN A 12 6.22 -9.50 12.15
C ASN A 12 4.70 -9.33 12.03
N MET A 13 4.00 -9.13 13.15
CA MET A 13 2.56 -8.85 13.13
C MET A 13 2.26 -7.53 12.43
N LYS A 14 3.05 -6.48 12.72
CA LYS A 14 2.92 -5.17 12.07
C LYS A 14 3.25 -5.20 10.58
N GLU A 15 4.18 -6.04 10.18
CA GLU A 15 4.49 -6.27 8.76
C GLU A 15 3.28 -6.86 8.03
N LYS A 16 2.65 -7.90 8.61
CA LYS A 16 1.44 -8.51 8.06
C LYS A 16 0.25 -7.55 8.01
N GLU A 17 0.07 -6.71 9.04
CA GLU A 17 -0.97 -5.68 9.03
C GLU A 17 -0.77 -4.67 7.88
N LYS A 18 0.48 -4.26 7.63
CA LYS A 18 0.84 -3.39 6.50
C LYS A 18 0.59 -4.08 5.16
N GLU A 19 0.98 -5.33 5.01
CA GLU A 19 0.73 -6.13 3.79
C GLU A 19 -0.76 -6.29 3.52
N GLN A 20 -1.57 -6.56 4.55
CA GLN A 20 -3.02 -6.64 4.43
C GLN A 20 -3.62 -5.31 3.97
N ALA A 21 -3.23 -4.20 4.58
CA ALA A 21 -3.67 -2.87 4.17
C ALA A 21 -3.27 -2.55 2.71
N GLN A 22 -2.08 -2.98 2.28
CA GLN A 22 -1.60 -2.81 0.90
C GLN A 22 -2.46 -3.61 -0.09
N MET A 23 -2.82 -4.84 0.25
CA MET A 23 -3.72 -5.66 -0.58
C MET A 23 -5.10 -5.02 -0.69
N ASP A 24 -5.65 -4.50 0.41
CA ASP A 24 -6.98 -3.89 0.41
C ASP A 24 -7.00 -2.56 -0.36
N TYR A 25 -5.95 -1.75 -0.26
CA TYR A 25 -5.75 -0.58 -1.11
C TYR A 25 -5.65 -0.95 -2.59
N SER A 26 -4.88 -2.00 -2.92
CA SER A 26 -4.74 -2.43 -4.31
C SER A 26 -6.08 -2.90 -4.90
N LYS A 27 -6.91 -3.59 -4.09
CA LYS A 27 -8.27 -3.99 -4.50
C LYS A 27 -9.18 -2.78 -4.73
N SER A 28 -9.15 -1.75 -3.88
CA SER A 28 -9.98 -0.57 -4.08
C SER A 28 -9.58 0.20 -5.35
N VAL A 29 -8.28 0.29 -5.65
CA VAL A 29 -7.79 0.89 -6.90
C VAL A 29 -8.28 0.11 -8.13
N GLN A 30 -8.25 -1.23 -8.08
CA GLN A 30 -8.77 -2.05 -9.17
C GLN A 30 -10.28 -1.84 -9.39
N LEU A 31 -11.06 -1.71 -8.33
CA LEU A 31 -12.49 -1.41 -8.41
C LEU A 31 -12.73 -0.04 -9.05
N LEU A 32 -11.99 0.99 -8.64
CA LEU A 32 -12.06 2.32 -9.24
C LEU A 32 -11.74 2.28 -10.75
N GLN A 33 -10.67 1.58 -11.14
CA GLN A 33 -10.32 1.41 -12.55
C GLN A 33 -11.43 0.74 -13.35
N LYS A 34 -12.08 -0.29 -12.78
CA LYS A 34 -13.21 -0.98 -13.42
C LYS A 34 -14.40 -0.05 -13.65
N GLU A 35 -14.77 0.76 -12.64
CA GLU A 35 -15.87 1.73 -12.79
C GLU A 35 -15.52 2.84 -13.80
N GLN A 36 -14.27 3.30 -13.81
CA GLN A 36 -13.80 4.27 -14.80
C GLN A 36 -13.87 3.71 -16.24
N GLN A 37 -13.45 2.46 -16.44
CA GLN A 37 -13.56 1.79 -17.74
C GLN A 37 -15.02 1.61 -18.17
N ARG A 38 -15.90 1.23 -17.22
CA ARG A 38 -17.34 1.11 -17.46
C ARG A 38 -17.93 2.45 -17.90
N LEU A 39 -17.58 3.54 -17.23
CA LEU A 39 -18.04 4.89 -17.58
C LEU A 39 -17.62 5.28 -19.00
N VAL A 40 -16.34 5.09 -19.33
CA VAL A 40 -15.80 5.37 -20.68
C VAL A 40 -16.52 4.57 -21.76
N SER A 41 -16.80 3.29 -21.50
CA SER A 41 -17.54 2.43 -22.42
C SER A 41 -18.97 2.92 -22.64
N LEU A 42 -19.68 3.29 -21.58
CA LEU A 42 -21.04 3.82 -21.67
C LEU A 42 -21.10 5.15 -22.44
N GLU A 43 -20.17 6.06 -22.17
CA GLU A 43 -20.07 7.34 -22.89
C GLU A 43 -19.77 7.13 -24.37
N LYS A 44 -18.85 6.21 -24.70
CA LYS A 44 -18.53 5.86 -26.09
C LYS A 44 -19.75 5.29 -26.81
N ASN A 45 -20.48 4.37 -26.17
CA ASN A 45 -21.69 3.78 -26.74
C ASN A 45 -22.77 4.83 -27.00
N LYS A 46 -22.97 5.75 -26.05
CA LYS A 46 -23.91 6.88 -26.21
C LYS A 46 -23.52 7.75 -27.40
N GLN A 47 -22.25 8.17 -27.49
CA GLN A 47 -21.75 8.98 -28.61
C GLN A 47 -21.87 8.26 -29.95
N GLU A 48 -21.63 6.96 -30.01
CA GLU A 48 -21.80 6.18 -31.23
C GLU A 48 -23.27 6.15 -31.67
N MET A 49 -24.20 5.95 -30.74
CA MET A 49 -25.63 6.00 -31.03
C MET A 49 -26.08 7.37 -31.52
N GLU A 50 -25.65 8.45 -30.86
CA GLU A 50 -25.94 9.82 -31.28
C GLU A 50 -25.42 10.09 -32.70
N ARG A 51 -24.19 9.64 -33.02
CA ARG A 51 -23.64 9.72 -34.38
C ARG A 51 -24.47 8.94 -35.41
N ARG A 52 -24.89 7.71 -35.08
CA ARG A 52 -25.72 6.89 -35.98
C ARG A 52 -27.06 7.58 -36.31
N ILE A 53 -27.73 8.14 -35.30
CA ILE A 53 -28.98 8.89 -35.49
C ILE A 53 -28.74 10.11 -36.40
N MET A 54 -27.65 10.85 -36.15
CA MET A 54 -27.30 12.03 -36.97
C MET A 54 -27.01 11.66 -38.43
N GLN A 55 -26.34 10.52 -38.67
CA GLN A 55 -26.02 10.02 -40.02
C GLN A 55 -27.26 9.53 -40.79
N GLN A 56 -28.25 8.95 -40.10
CA GLN A 56 -29.49 8.50 -40.73
C GLN A 56 -30.39 9.68 -41.19
N GLY A 57 -30.25 10.86 -40.58
CA GLY A 57 -30.88 12.09 -41.04
C GLY A 57 -32.40 11.96 -41.21
N LYS A 58 -32.92 12.36 -42.38
CA LYS A 58 -34.38 12.31 -42.70
C LYS A 58 -34.90 10.91 -43.06
N ASN A 59 -34.03 9.91 -43.21
CA ASN A 59 -34.40 8.57 -43.64
C ASN A 59 -34.81 7.65 -42.48
N ILE A 60 -34.80 8.14 -41.24
CA ILE A 60 -35.21 7.38 -40.06
C ILE A 60 -36.73 7.44 -39.86
N SER A 61 -37.34 6.30 -39.54
CA SER A 61 -38.75 6.28 -39.17
C SER A 61 -38.97 6.86 -37.77
N LEU A 62 -40.17 7.39 -37.51
CA LEU A 62 -40.53 7.89 -36.18
C LEU A 62 -40.41 6.81 -35.08
N ALA A 63 -40.74 5.56 -35.42
CA ALA A 63 -40.64 4.43 -34.51
C ALA A 63 -39.18 4.14 -34.11
N GLU A 64 -38.26 4.07 -35.08
CA GLU A 64 -36.84 3.89 -34.83
C GLU A 64 -36.24 5.05 -34.04
N LEU A 65 -36.65 6.28 -34.37
CA LEU A 65 -36.21 7.47 -33.63
C LEU A 65 -36.61 7.39 -32.15
N LYS A 66 -37.85 6.98 -31.87
CA LYS A 66 -38.34 6.81 -30.49
C LYS A 66 -37.52 5.77 -29.72
N ILE A 67 -37.31 4.59 -30.31
CA ILE A 67 -36.50 3.51 -29.70
C ILE A 67 -35.08 3.99 -29.39
N ASN A 68 -34.47 4.71 -30.33
CA ASN A 68 -33.12 5.25 -30.17
C ASN A 68 -33.03 6.26 -29.03
N TYR A 69 -34.00 7.16 -28.88
CA TYR A 69 -34.05 8.11 -27.76
C TYR A 69 -34.28 7.42 -26.41
N GLU A 70 -35.16 6.41 -26.35
CA GLU A 70 -35.37 5.61 -25.14
C GLU A 70 -34.07 4.90 -24.71
N TYR A 71 -33.33 4.36 -25.67
CA TYR A 71 -32.03 3.72 -25.42
C TYR A 71 -30.97 4.72 -24.96
N ILE A 72 -30.87 5.90 -25.58
CA ILE A 72 -29.99 6.99 -25.11
C ILE A 72 -30.35 7.39 -23.68
N GLY A 73 -31.65 7.53 -23.37
CA GLY A 73 -32.11 7.82 -22.02
C GLY A 73 -31.72 6.73 -21.01
N HIS A 74 -31.76 5.46 -21.43
CA HIS A 74 -31.25 4.35 -20.61
C HIS A 74 -29.73 4.45 -20.38
N LEU A 75 -28.94 4.70 -21.43
CA LEU A 75 -27.49 4.90 -21.31
C LEU A 75 -27.16 6.09 -20.39
N GLN A 76 -27.89 7.20 -20.47
CA GLN A 76 -27.73 8.33 -19.57
C GLN A 76 -27.95 7.95 -18.10
N ARG A 77 -29.00 7.17 -17.79
CA ARG A 77 -29.23 6.67 -16.42
C ARG A 77 -28.08 5.79 -15.94
N LEU A 78 -27.57 4.91 -16.80
CA LEU A 78 -26.40 4.07 -16.46
C LEU A 78 -25.13 4.90 -16.23
N ILE A 79 -24.91 5.95 -17.01
CA ILE A 79 -23.78 6.88 -16.85
C ILE A 79 -23.86 7.60 -15.51
N ILE A 80 -25.04 8.07 -15.10
CA ILE A 80 -25.25 8.69 -13.78
C ILE A 80 -24.88 7.71 -12.67
N GLN A 81 -25.42 6.49 -12.71
CA GLN A 81 -25.10 5.44 -11.73
C GLN A 81 -23.62 5.06 -11.71
N ALA A 82 -22.97 4.99 -12.87
CA ALA A 82 -21.55 4.69 -12.97
C ALA A 82 -20.70 5.83 -12.38
N ASN A 83 -21.09 7.09 -12.56
CA ASN A 83 -20.42 8.23 -11.93
C ASN A 83 -20.56 8.21 -10.40
N GLU A 84 -21.74 7.90 -9.88
CA GLU A 84 -21.95 7.73 -8.42
C GLU A 84 -21.09 6.59 -7.86
N SER A 85 -21.06 5.45 -8.56
CA SER A 85 -20.26 4.28 -8.18
C SER A 85 -18.76 4.61 -8.21
N LYS A 86 -18.31 5.33 -9.23
CA LYS A 86 -16.93 5.83 -9.34
C LYS A 86 -16.59 6.74 -8.16
N ALA A 87 -17.44 7.73 -7.86
CA ALA A 87 -17.21 8.66 -6.74
C ALA A 87 -17.13 7.93 -5.39
N GLN A 88 -17.94 6.89 -5.19
CA GLN A 88 -17.81 6.04 -4.01
C GLN A 88 -16.49 5.25 -4.01
N ALA A 89 -16.09 4.68 -5.14
CA ALA A 89 -14.81 3.98 -5.26
C ALA A 89 -13.60 4.89 -5.02
N GLU A 90 -13.65 6.15 -5.46
CA GLU A 90 -12.61 7.16 -5.17
C GLU A 90 -12.48 7.40 -3.66
N LYS A 91 -13.59 7.57 -2.95
CA LYS A 91 -13.59 7.71 -1.48
C LYS A 91 -13.03 6.49 -0.77
N GLU A 92 -13.37 5.28 -1.25
CA GLU A 92 -12.82 4.03 -0.71
C GLU A 92 -11.31 3.94 -0.94
N VAL A 93 -10.81 4.33 -2.11
CA VAL A 93 -9.38 4.38 -2.40
C VAL A 93 -8.66 5.30 -1.43
N GLU A 94 -9.18 6.51 -1.21
CA GLU A 94 -8.62 7.49 -0.26
C GLU A 94 -8.60 6.94 1.18
N ALA A 95 -9.71 6.33 1.62
CA ALA A 95 -9.80 5.73 2.95
C ALA A 95 -8.80 4.57 3.12
N LYS A 96 -8.66 3.68 2.14
CA LYS A 96 -7.67 2.58 2.20
C LYS A 96 -6.24 3.09 2.12
N GLN A 97 -5.99 4.16 1.36
CA GLN A 97 -4.67 4.79 1.30
C GLN A 97 -4.25 5.36 2.66
N PHE A 98 -5.18 6.02 3.36
CA PHE A 98 -4.95 6.52 4.70
C PHE A 98 -4.58 5.40 5.67
N ILE A 99 -5.37 4.31 5.70
CA ILE A 99 -5.11 3.14 6.56
C ILE A 99 -3.75 2.52 6.25
N LEU A 100 -3.40 2.35 4.97
CA LEU A 100 -2.10 1.84 4.54
C LEU A 100 -0.96 2.72 5.07
N SER A 101 -1.11 4.05 4.97
CA SER A 101 -0.13 5.00 5.49
C SER A 101 0.05 4.85 7.00
N GLU A 102 -1.03 4.76 7.76
CA GLU A 102 -0.96 4.54 9.21
C GLU A 102 -0.22 3.24 9.56
N ARG A 103 -0.57 2.12 8.91
CA ARG A 103 0.10 0.82 9.14
C ARG A 103 1.57 0.84 8.73
N ALA A 104 1.92 1.53 7.66
CA ALA A 104 3.30 1.70 7.23
C ALA A 104 4.11 2.52 8.25
N ILE A 105 3.54 3.58 8.81
CA ILE A 105 4.17 4.38 9.87
C ILE A 105 4.37 3.53 11.13
N GLU A 106 3.33 2.81 11.58
CA GLU A 106 3.43 1.92 12.74
C GLU A 106 4.55 0.88 12.54
N HIS A 107 4.59 0.19 11.40
CA HIS A 107 5.65 -0.76 11.08
C HIS A 107 7.05 -0.14 11.17
N LYS A 108 7.22 1.05 10.57
CA LYS A 108 8.51 1.77 10.56
C LYS A 108 8.97 2.17 11.95
N VAL A 109 8.04 2.47 12.87
CA VAL A 109 8.38 2.73 14.28
C VAL A 109 8.98 1.48 14.92
N TRP A 110 8.39 0.31 14.68
CA TRP A 110 8.91 -0.96 15.23
C TRP A 110 10.25 -1.37 14.61
N GLU A 111 10.45 -1.12 13.31
CA GLU A 111 11.76 -1.32 12.66
C GLU A 111 12.83 -0.45 13.31
N LYS A 112 12.57 0.85 13.48
CA LYS A 112 13.51 1.75 14.16
C LYS A 112 13.81 1.32 15.59
N LEU A 113 12.81 0.84 16.32
CA LEU A 113 13.03 0.33 17.67
C LEU A 113 13.98 -0.87 17.67
N LYS A 114 13.83 -1.79 16.71
CA LYS A 114 14.76 -2.91 16.53
C LYS A 114 16.17 -2.43 16.22
N ASP A 115 16.32 -1.45 15.33
CA ASP A 115 17.63 -0.88 14.98
C ASP A 115 18.32 -0.26 16.21
N HIS A 116 17.59 0.53 17.01
CA HIS A 116 18.14 1.11 18.24
C HIS A 116 18.59 0.06 19.26
N VAL A 117 17.78 -0.99 19.46
CA VAL A 117 18.14 -2.09 20.37
C VAL A 117 19.35 -2.87 19.84
N PHE A 118 19.46 -3.02 18.52
CA PHE A 118 20.60 -3.69 17.90
C PHE A 118 21.90 -2.88 18.01
N GLU A 119 21.85 -1.56 17.82
CA GLU A 119 23.01 -0.70 18.01
C GLU A 119 23.49 -0.68 19.47
N ARG A 120 22.55 -0.67 20.43
CA ARG A 120 22.89 -0.82 21.85
C ARG A 120 23.57 -2.15 22.13
N TYR A 121 23.04 -3.25 21.59
CA TYR A 121 23.63 -4.57 21.74
C TYR A 121 25.08 -4.64 21.20
N LYS A 122 25.34 -4.03 20.03
CA LYS A 122 26.69 -3.92 19.47
C LYS A 122 27.64 -3.15 20.39
N ALA A 123 27.18 -2.02 20.94
CA ALA A 123 27.98 -1.20 21.84
C ALA A 123 28.34 -1.96 23.12
N GLU A 124 27.38 -2.64 23.74
CA GLU A 124 27.57 -3.47 24.93
C GLU A 124 28.54 -4.63 24.66
N THR A 125 28.40 -5.29 23.50
CA THR A 125 29.31 -6.39 23.09
C THR A 125 30.74 -5.89 22.92
N ARG A 126 30.94 -4.76 22.22
CA ARG A 126 32.27 -4.16 22.03
C ARG A 126 32.90 -3.74 23.36
N GLN A 127 32.10 -3.21 24.29
CA GLN A 127 32.60 -2.83 25.61
C GLN A 127 33.03 -4.05 26.43
N ALA A 128 32.28 -5.15 26.37
CA ALA A 128 32.64 -6.41 27.02
C ALA A 128 33.94 -6.99 26.44
N GLU A 129 34.08 -7.03 25.11
CA GLU A 129 35.30 -7.49 24.43
C GLU A 129 36.52 -6.63 24.81
N GLN A 130 36.37 -5.30 24.86
CA GLN A 130 37.46 -4.42 25.28
C GLN A 130 37.89 -4.70 26.73
N LYS A 131 36.91 -4.92 27.63
CA LYS A 131 37.20 -5.23 29.03
C LYS A 131 37.97 -6.55 29.17
N GLU A 132 37.60 -7.58 28.41
CA GLU A 132 38.34 -8.86 28.38
C GLU A 132 39.79 -8.66 27.89
N LEU A 133 40.00 -7.87 26.84
CA LEU A 133 41.35 -7.55 26.34
C LEU A 133 42.20 -6.82 27.38
N ASP A 134 41.62 -5.85 28.08
CA ASP A 134 42.30 -5.09 29.13
C ASP A 134 42.70 -6.01 30.30
N GLU A 135 41.80 -6.90 30.74
CA GLU A 135 42.08 -7.89 31.78
C GLU A 135 43.21 -8.86 31.37
N MET A 136 43.23 -9.31 30.11
CA MET A 136 44.32 -10.13 29.56
C MET A 136 45.66 -9.38 29.53
N ALA A 137 45.65 -8.11 29.16
CA ALA A 137 46.86 -7.28 29.12
C ALA A 137 47.45 -7.10 30.53
N VAL A 138 46.60 -6.82 31.52
CA VAL A 138 46.98 -6.71 32.93
C VAL A 138 47.57 -8.05 33.43
N ALA A 139 46.89 -9.17 33.19
CA ALA A 139 47.38 -10.49 33.58
C ALA A 139 48.76 -10.82 32.97
N ARG A 140 48.96 -10.52 31.68
CA ARG A 140 50.26 -10.69 31.01
C ARG A 140 51.36 -9.82 31.63
N TYR A 141 51.06 -8.55 31.90
CA TYR A 141 52.01 -7.63 32.53
C TYR A 141 52.46 -8.12 33.91
N TYR A 142 51.52 -8.55 34.76
CA TYR A 142 51.84 -9.11 36.08
C TYR A 142 52.70 -10.38 35.95
N ARG A 143 52.37 -11.28 35.02
CA ARG A 143 53.15 -12.51 34.80
C ARG A 143 54.59 -12.22 34.36
N GLN A 144 54.80 -11.17 33.56
CA GLN A 144 56.14 -10.74 33.14
C GLN A 144 56.96 -10.14 34.29
N LYS A 145 56.33 -9.44 35.23
CA LYS A 145 57.00 -8.89 36.42
C LYS A 145 57.35 -9.94 37.47
N VAL A 146 56.53 -10.97 37.63
CA VAL A 146 56.72 -12.01 38.67
C VAL A 146 57.74 -13.07 38.23
N ASN A 147 58.00 -13.22 36.93
CA ASN A 147 59.02 -14.13 36.41
C ASN A 147 60.05 -13.36 35.56
N PRO A 148 60.88 -12.50 36.19
CA PRO A 148 61.99 -11.87 35.48
C PRO A 148 62.98 -12.97 35.10
N ARG A 149 63.38 -13.00 33.82
CA ARG A 149 64.43 -13.90 33.34
C ARG A 149 65.73 -13.70 34.10
#